data_AF-A0A0L6J772-F1
#
_entry.id   AF-A0A0L6J772-F1
#
_cell.length_a   1.000
_cell.length_b   1.000
_cell.length_c   1.000
_cell.angle_alpha   90.00
_cell.angle_beta   90.00
_cell.angle_gamma   90.00
#
_symmetry.space_group_name_H-M   'P 1'
#
loop_
_entity.id
_entity.type
_entity.pdbx_description
1 polymer ?
#
loop_
_entity_poly.entity_id
_entity_poly.type
_entity_poly.pdbx_seq_one_letter_code
_entity_poly.pdbx_strand_id
1 'polypeptide(L)'
;MPLPTSAPQTAETAYRLVIATAQTCSVNLRGLKGLIDAGARVPLVALVGLYQALNGSQGVGRSIQGVEGLAEYAKEALLAPDYDIDAEFMRSIIACKAVTDWLLANLPNDGAGGYVGWIHEGDGQIVPLTVAADTLAPLAALIDSALATFA
;
A
#
# COMPACT_ATOMS: atom_id res chain seq x y z
N MET A 1 -3.73 14.81 7.07
CA MET A 1 -2.35 15.34 7.17
C MET A 1 -1.80 15.48 5.77
N PRO A 2 -1.21 16.62 5.38
CA PRO A 2 -0.44 16.69 4.14
C PRO A 2 0.75 15.72 4.23
N LEU A 3 1.05 15.03 3.12
CA LEU A 3 2.32 14.31 2.97
C LEU A 3 3.46 15.31 3.15
N PRO A 4 4.54 14.99 3.88
CA PRO A 4 5.67 15.89 4.05
C PRO A 4 6.25 16.26 2.69
N THR A 5 6.25 17.56 2.37
CA THR A 5 6.60 18.13 1.05
C THR A 5 8.08 18.42 0.88
N SER A 6 8.95 18.10 1.84
CA SER A 6 10.39 18.15 1.64
C SER A 6 10.95 16.73 1.58
N ALA A 7 11.65 16.40 0.48
CA ALA A 7 12.44 15.20 0.39
C ALA A 7 13.38 15.09 1.62
N PRO A 8 13.57 13.89 2.18
CA PRO A 8 14.45 13.71 3.34
C PRO A 8 15.85 14.22 3.01
N GLN A 9 16.42 15.02 3.92
CA GLN A 9 17.72 15.66 3.72
C GLN A 9 18.90 14.82 4.22
N THR A 10 18.64 13.69 4.90
CA THR A 10 19.66 12.78 5.39
C THR A 10 19.28 11.32 5.14
N ALA A 11 20.29 10.46 4.99
CA ALA A 11 20.13 9.01 4.87
C ALA A 11 19.33 8.41 6.04
N GLU A 12 19.57 8.86 7.28
CA GLU A 12 18.81 8.43 8.46
C GLU A 12 17.32 8.77 8.36
N THR A 13 16.98 9.99 7.95
CA THR A 13 15.58 10.41 7.83
C THR A 13 14.87 9.64 6.73
N ALA A 14 15.56 9.42 5.60
CA ALA A 14 15.06 8.62 4.49
C ALA A 14 14.81 7.16 4.92
N TYR A 15 15.78 6.54 5.59
CA TYR A 15 15.69 5.16 6.09
C TYR A 15 14.53 4.97 7.07
N ARG A 16 14.35 5.89 8.03
CA ARG A 16 13.20 5.85 8.96
C ARG A 16 11.86 5.99 8.24
N LEU A 17 11.80 6.85 7.21
CA LEU A 17 10.59 7.04 6.42
C LEU A 17 10.23 5.78 5.62
N VAL A 18 11.24 5.07 5.07
CA VAL A 18 11.05 3.77 4.39
C VAL A 18 10.41 2.76 5.34
N ILE A 19 11.03 2.54 6.51
CA ILE A 19 10.57 1.53 7.46
C ILE A 19 9.14 1.84 7.92
N ALA A 20 8.87 3.09 8.30
CA ALA A 20 7.54 3.50 8.75
C ALA A 20 6.47 3.27 7.67
N THR A 21 6.82 3.54 6.41
CA THR A 21 5.92 3.38 5.26
C THR A 21 5.69 1.89 4.95
N ALA A 22 6.75 1.07 4.94
CA ALA A 22 6.65 -0.38 4.74
C ALA A 22 5.82 -1.05 5.84
N GLN A 23 6.03 -0.67 7.10
CA GLN A 23 5.23 -1.14 8.24
C GLN A 23 3.75 -0.76 8.09
N THR A 24 3.46 0.48 7.69
CA THR A 24 2.08 0.94 7.46
C THR A 24 1.41 0.15 6.34
N CYS A 25 2.11 -0.10 5.23
CA CYS A 25 1.60 -0.92 4.13
C CYS A 25 1.32 -2.36 4.59
N SER A 26 2.27 -2.97 5.29
CA SER A 26 2.16 -4.34 5.81
C SER A 26 0.95 -4.50 6.75
N VAL A 27 0.73 -3.55 7.67
CA VAL A 27 -0.44 -3.58 8.59
C VAL A 27 -1.75 -3.46 7.81
N ASN A 28 -1.86 -2.53 6.87
CA ASN A 28 -3.08 -2.35 6.10
C ASN A 28 -3.38 -3.54 5.18
N LEU A 29 -2.35 -4.12 4.55
CA LEU A 29 -2.49 -5.32 3.71
C LEU A 29 -2.96 -6.53 4.53
N ARG A 30 -2.38 -6.75 5.73
CA ARG A 30 -2.85 -7.81 6.65
C ARG A 30 -4.29 -7.59 7.10
N GLY A 31 -4.67 -6.34 7.40
CA GLY A 31 -6.04 -5.99 7.75
C GLY A 31 -7.03 -6.33 6.63
N LEU A 32 -6.69 -5.99 5.39
CA LEU A 32 -7.51 -6.33 4.22
C LEU A 32 -7.58 -7.85 4.00
N LYS A 33 -6.45 -8.55 4.09
CA LYS A 33 -6.41 -10.02 3.98
C LYS A 33 -7.33 -10.70 4.99
N GLY A 34 -7.30 -10.25 6.24
CA GLY A 34 -8.18 -10.77 7.29
C GLY A 34 -9.67 -10.56 7.01
N LEU A 35 -10.05 -9.42 6.40
CA LEU A 35 -11.43 -9.18 5.98
C LEU A 35 -11.86 -10.10 4.84
N ILE A 36 -10.98 -10.32 3.84
CA ILE A 36 -11.23 -11.22 2.72
C ILE A 36 -11.38 -12.67 3.22
N ASP A 37 -10.46 -13.14 4.06
CA ASP A 37 -10.46 -14.51 4.59
C ASP A 37 -11.66 -14.81 5.48
N ALA A 38 -12.14 -13.81 6.21
CA ALA A 38 -13.34 -13.93 7.04
C ALA A 38 -14.65 -13.97 6.22
N GLY A 39 -14.59 -13.81 4.88
CA GLY A 39 -15.77 -13.61 4.05
C GLY A 39 -16.57 -12.37 4.44
N ALA A 40 -15.92 -11.42 5.14
CA ALA A 40 -16.56 -10.23 5.64
C ALA A 40 -16.79 -9.24 4.48
N ARG A 41 -17.84 -8.43 4.61
CA ARG A 41 -18.01 -7.27 3.73
C ARG A 41 -16.80 -6.35 3.91
N VAL A 42 -16.06 -6.09 2.84
CA VAL A 42 -14.92 -5.16 2.87
C VAL A 42 -15.47 -3.74 2.76
N PRO A 43 -15.41 -2.90 3.81
CA PRO A 43 -15.91 -1.54 3.72
C PRO A 43 -14.97 -0.71 2.85
N LEU A 44 -15.52 0.09 1.93
CA LEU A 44 -14.73 0.88 0.99
C LEU A 44 -13.77 1.86 1.69
N VAL A 45 -14.08 2.33 2.90
CA VAL A 45 -13.16 3.15 3.71
C VAL A 45 -11.85 2.42 4.01
N ALA A 46 -11.88 1.09 4.18
CA ALA A 46 -10.69 0.28 4.35
C ALA A 46 -9.91 0.15 3.02
N LEU A 47 -10.61 0.06 1.89
CA LEU A 47 -10.01 0.01 0.55
C LEU A 47 -9.38 1.36 0.14
N VAL A 48 -10.02 2.48 0.46
CA VAL A 48 -9.54 3.84 0.20
C VAL A 48 -8.36 4.19 1.11
N GLY A 49 -8.44 3.84 2.39
CA GLY A 49 -7.31 4.00 3.33
C GLY A 49 -6.09 3.20 2.88
N LEU A 50 -6.30 1.97 2.39
CA LEU A 50 -5.25 1.15 1.80
C LEU A 50 -4.71 1.79 0.51
N TYR A 51 -5.56 2.23 -0.41
CA TYR A 51 -5.14 2.90 -1.65
C TYR A 51 -4.30 4.16 -1.37
N GLN A 52 -4.69 4.97 -0.39
CA GLN A 52 -3.94 6.15 0.03
C GLN A 52 -2.59 5.78 0.67
N ALA A 53 -2.54 4.74 1.50
CA ALA A 53 -1.29 4.25 2.09
C ALA A 53 -0.35 3.69 1.00
N LEU A 54 -0.89 2.94 0.03
CA LEU A 54 -0.13 2.39 -1.09
C LEU A 54 0.38 3.48 -2.03
N ASN A 55 -0.44 4.48 -2.38
CA ASN A 55 0.02 5.64 -3.16
C ASN A 55 1.04 6.50 -2.41
N GLY A 56 0.84 6.70 -1.11
CA GLY A 56 1.82 7.34 -0.24
C GLY A 56 3.16 6.62 -0.29
N SER A 57 3.14 5.27 -0.27
CA SER A 57 4.36 4.47 -0.36
C SER A 57 5.11 4.60 -1.69
N GLN A 58 4.40 4.72 -2.81
CA GLN A 58 5.03 4.99 -4.11
C GLN A 58 5.61 6.41 -4.17
N GLY A 59 4.95 7.38 -3.55
CA GLY A 59 5.44 8.75 -3.43
C GLY A 59 6.72 8.85 -2.61
N VAL A 60 6.76 8.16 -1.47
CA VAL A 60 7.97 7.97 -0.63
C VAL A 60 9.05 7.23 -1.43
N GLY A 61 8.64 6.20 -2.19
CA GLY A 61 9.38 5.53 -3.24
C GLY A 61 10.31 6.44 -4.02
N ARG A 62 9.69 7.37 -4.73
CA ARG A 62 10.36 8.27 -5.65
C ARG A 62 11.15 9.37 -4.93
N SER A 63 10.73 9.78 -3.74
CA SER A 63 11.36 10.90 -3.03
C SER A 63 12.72 10.54 -2.42
N ILE A 64 13.00 9.26 -2.19
CA ILE A 64 14.24 8.83 -1.54
C ILE A 64 15.28 8.19 -2.48
N GLN A 65 14.90 7.83 -3.71
CA GLN A 65 15.81 7.26 -4.72
C GLN A 65 17.03 8.16 -5.02
N GLY A 66 16.98 9.45 -4.67
CA GLY A 66 18.07 10.40 -4.84
C GLY A 66 18.89 10.69 -3.58
N VAL A 67 18.69 9.96 -2.48
CA VAL A 67 19.39 10.23 -1.21
C VAL A 67 20.73 9.50 -1.19
N GLU A 68 21.81 10.26 -1.30
CA GLU A 68 23.18 9.75 -1.22
C GLU A 68 23.46 9.07 0.13
N GLY A 69 24.15 7.92 0.11
CA GLY A 69 24.56 7.18 1.30
C GLY A 69 23.45 6.39 2.01
N LEU A 70 22.23 6.33 1.45
CA LEU A 70 21.13 5.56 2.03
C LEU A 70 21.44 4.05 2.11
N ALA A 71 22.13 3.51 1.11
CA ALA A 71 22.54 2.10 1.06
C ALA A 71 23.55 1.75 2.15
N GLU A 72 24.61 2.56 2.28
CA GLU A 72 25.62 2.39 3.32
C GLU A 72 25.00 2.49 4.72
N TYR A 73 24.17 3.53 4.94
CA TYR A 73 23.48 3.71 6.21
C TYR A 73 22.59 2.50 6.58
N ALA A 74 21.87 1.94 5.61
CA ALA A 74 21.02 0.79 5.84
C ALA A 74 21.80 -0.50 6.13
N LYS A 75 22.93 -0.72 5.44
CA LYS A 75 23.84 -1.85 5.71
C LYS A 75 24.38 -1.79 7.14
N GLU A 76 24.77 -0.61 7.60
CA GLU A 76 25.22 -0.37 8.97
C GLU A 76 24.08 -0.59 9.98
N ALA A 77 22.89 -0.03 9.72
CA ALA A 77 21.73 -0.14 10.60
C ALA A 77 21.22 -1.59 10.74
N LEU A 78 21.32 -2.40 9.68
CA LEU A 78 20.89 -3.80 9.65
C LEU A 78 21.99 -4.81 9.98
N LEU A 79 23.24 -4.36 10.18
CA LEU A 79 24.41 -5.22 10.33
C LEU A 79 24.55 -6.25 9.18
N ALA A 80 24.20 -5.83 7.97
CA ALA A 80 24.11 -6.69 6.79
C ALA A 80 24.97 -6.09 5.66
N PRO A 81 26.23 -6.52 5.50
CA PRO A 81 27.19 -5.90 4.55
C PRO A 81 26.75 -6.03 3.09
N ASP A 82 25.96 -7.07 2.79
CA ASP A 82 25.51 -7.41 1.44
C ASP A 82 24.07 -6.91 1.17
N TYR A 83 23.52 -6.09 2.08
CA TYR A 83 22.14 -5.60 1.97
C TYR A 83 21.99 -4.62 0.80
N ASP A 84 21.16 -5.00 -0.17
CA ASP A 84 20.80 -4.17 -1.31
C ASP A 84 19.50 -3.42 -1.01
N ILE A 85 19.64 -2.23 -0.39
CA ILE A 85 18.47 -1.41 -0.05
C ILE A 85 17.68 -1.01 -1.29
N ASP A 86 18.35 -0.78 -2.42
CA ASP A 86 17.69 -0.31 -3.64
C ASP A 86 16.83 -1.44 -4.19
N ALA A 87 17.34 -2.67 -4.23
CA ALA A 87 16.57 -3.83 -4.67
C ALA A 87 15.41 -4.16 -3.71
N GLU A 88 15.61 -4.12 -2.39
CA GLU A 88 14.55 -4.42 -1.40
C GLU A 88 13.45 -3.33 -1.41
N PHE A 89 13.86 -2.07 -1.50
CA PHE A 89 12.94 -0.94 -1.58
C PHE A 89 12.14 -0.94 -2.89
N MET A 90 12.81 -1.17 -4.03
CA MET A 90 12.14 -1.26 -5.32
C MET A 90 11.17 -2.44 -5.39
N ARG A 91 11.53 -3.60 -4.83
CA ARG A 91 10.61 -4.73 -4.70
C ARG A 91 9.37 -4.37 -3.89
N SER A 92 9.55 -3.70 -2.76
CA SER A 92 8.43 -3.23 -1.92
C SER A 92 7.49 -2.27 -2.67
N ILE A 93 8.04 -1.32 -3.43
CA ILE A 93 7.24 -0.38 -4.24
C ILE A 93 6.48 -1.11 -5.35
N ILE A 94 7.13 -2.04 -6.06
CA ILE A 94 6.53 -2.81 -7.14
C ILE A 94 5.37 -3.66 -6.60
N ALA A 95 5.57 -4.32 -5.45
CA ALA A 95 4.54 -5.09 -4.76
C ALA A 95 3.32 -4.23 -4.40
N CYS A 96 3.55 -3.07 -3.76
CA CYS A 96 2.47 -2.12 -3.45
C CYS A 96 1.73 -1.65 -4.70
N LYS A 97 2.47 -1.37 -5.79
CA LYS A 97 1.88 -0.92 -7.05
C LYS A 97 1.01 -1.97 -7.71
N ALA A 98 1.42 -3.23 -7.72
CA ALA A 98 0.63 -4.31 -8.30
C ALA A 98 -0.74 -4.45 -7.61
N VAL A 99 -0.78 -4.35 -6.27
CA VAL A 99 -2.03 -4.36 -5.50
C VAL A 99 -2.89 -3.14 -5.85
N THR A 100 -2.28 -1.95 -5.89
CA THR A 100 -2.97 -0.73 -6.29
C THR A 100 -3.61 -0.86 -7.67
N ASP A 101 -2.82 -1.19 -8.70
CA ASP A 101 -3.28 -1.26 -10.09
C ASP A 101 -4.44 -2.26 -10.25
N TRP A 102 -4.37 -3.40 -9.54
CA TRP A 102 -5.47 -4.36 -9.52
C TRP A 102 -6.75 -3.76 -8.94
N LEU A 103 -6.67 -3.05 -7.80
CA LEU A 103 -7.82 -2.39 -7.19
C LEU A 103 -8.43 -1.38 -8.17
N LEU A 104 -7.61 -0.63 -8.91
CA LEU A 104 -8.11 0.37 -9.85
C LEU A 104 -8.84 -0.23 -11.04
N ALA A 105 -8.37 -1.40 -11.49
CA ALA A 105 -8.90 -2.06 -12.67
C ALA A 105 -10.15 -2.92 -12.39
N ASN A 106 -10.30 -3.41 -11.15
CA ASN A 106 -11.29 -4.45 -10.86
C ASN A 106 -12.37 -4.03 -9.84
N LEU A 107 -12.16 -2.95 -9.09
CA LEU A 107 -13.20 -2.43 -8.21
C LEU A 107 -14.06 -1.38 -8.91
N PRO A 108 -15.38 -1.33 -8.64
CA PRO A 108 -16.27 -0.34 -9.24
C PRO A 108 -15.75 1.10 -9.05
N ASN A 109 -15.88 1.93 -10.08
CA ASN A 109 -15.47 3.34 -10.12
C ASN A 109 -16.71 4.19 -10.40
N ASP A 110 -16.90 5.33 -9.73
CA ASP A 110 -18.06 6.25 -9.93
C ASP A 110 -18.01 6.94 -11.30
N GLY A 111 -16.89 6.85 -12.00
CA GLY A 111 -16.65 7.62 -13.22
C GLY A 111 -16.30 9.09 -12.94
N ALA A 112 -16.21 9.52 -11.68
CA ALA A 112 -15.77 10.86 -11.27
C ALA A 112 -14.35 10.86 -10.67
N GLY A 113 -13.65 9.73 -10.72
CA GLY A 113 -12.28 9.58 -10.18
C GLY A 113 -12.23 8.99 -8.77
N GLY A 114 -13.36 8.53 -8.23
CA GLY A 114 -13.46 7.77 -6.99
C GLY A 114 -13.69 6.28 -7.26
N TYR A 115 -12.96 5.41 -6.57
CA TYR A 115 -13.34 4.00 -6.46
C TYR A 115 -14.62 3.96 -5.63
N VAL A 116 -15.75 3.55 -6.21
CA VAL A 116 -17.05 3.55 -5.53
C VAL A 116 -17.19 2.32 -4.65
N GLY A 117 -17.74 2.59 -3.49
CA GLY A 117 -18.47 1.61 -2.72
C GLY A 117 -19.47 2.30 -1.82
N TRP A 118 -20.56 2.78 -2.41
CA TRP A 118 -21.90 2.93 -1.84
C TRP A 118 -22.89 3.10 -3.01
N ILE A 119 -24.11 2.57 -2.88
CA ILE A 119 -25.27 3.00 -3.69
C ILE A 119 -26.14 3.83 -2.75
N HIS A 120 -26.53 5.04 -3.17
CA HIS A 120 -27.60 5.77 -2.51
C HIS A 120 -28.93 5.15 -2.97
N GLU A 121 -29.69 4.56 -2.05
CA GLU A 121 -31.12 4.39 -2.27
C GLU A 121 -31.83 5.72 -1.95
N GLY A 122 -32.99 5.95 -2.60
CA GLY A 122 -33.64 7.26 -2.81
C GLY A 122 -34.08 8.04 -1.55
N ASP A 123 -33.73 7.55 -0.38
CA ASP A 123 -34.04 8.00 0.97
C ASP A 123 -32.78 8.40 1.78
N GLY A 124 -31.60 8.36 1.17
CA GLY A 124 -30.34 8.84 1.79
C GLY A 124 -29.66 7.81 2.69
N GLN A 125 -30.09 6.54 2.64
CA GLN A 125 -29.43 5.44 3.33
C GLN A 125 -28.17 5.00 2.57
N ILE A 126 -27.09 4.77 3.31
CA ILE A 126 -25.85 4.27 2.75
C ILE A 126 -25.82 2.74 2.85
N VAL A 127 -25.86 2.05 1.71
CA VAL A 127 -25.91 0.57 1.64
C VAL A 127 -24.56 -0.01 1.16
N PRO A 128 -24.00 -1.03 1.86
CA PRO A 128 -22.69 -1.58 1.53
C PRO A 128 -22.64 -2.28 0.17
N LEU A 129 -21.58 -2.02 -0.61
CA LEU A 129 -21.25 -2.74 -1.83
C LEU A 129 -20.84 -4.19 -1.49
N THR A 130 -21.48 -5.16 -2.13
CA THR A 130 -21.08 -6.57 -2.03
C THR A 130 -20.23 -6.91 -3.25
N VAL A 131 -18.92 -7.08 -3.06
CA VAL A 131 -18.02 -7.63 -4.10
C VAL A 131 -18.07 -9.15 -3.97
N ALA A 132 -18.27 -9.84 -5.09
CA ALA A 132 -18.33 -11.29 -5.12
C ALA A 132 -16.95 -11.90 -4.73
N ALA A 133 -16.96 -13.02 -4.01
CA ALA A 133 -15.75 -13.60 -3.44
C ALA A 133 -14.76 -14.09 -4.51
N ASP A 134 -15.27 -14.54 -5.66
CA ASP A 134 -14.50 -14.90 -6.85
C ASP A 134 -13.75 -13.71 -7.45
N THR A 135 -14.32 -12.50 -7.39
CA THR A 135 -13.64 -11.26 -7.76
C THR A 135 -12.49 -10.93 -6.80
N LEU A 136 -12.57 -11.34 -5.54
CA LEU A 136 -11.55 -11.04 -4.51
C LEU A 136 -10.43 -12.10 -4.41
N ALA A 137 -10.62 -13.31 -4.95
CA ALA A 137 -9.60 -14.36 -4.92
C ALA A 137 -8.27 -13.95 -5.59
N PRO A 138 -8.26 -13.29 -6.77
CA PRO A 138 -7.03 -12.77 -7.37
C PRO A 138 -6.35 -11.71 -6.50
N LEU A 139 -7.13 -10.87 -5.81
CA LEU A 139 -6.61 -9.85 -4.89
C LEU A 139 -5.94 -10.49 -3.67
N ALA A 140 -6.53 -11.54 -3.10
CA ALA A 140 -5.93 -12.25 -1.98
C ALA A 140 -4.54 -12.80 -2.33
N ALA A 141 -4.39 -13.43 -3.50
CA ALA A 141 -3.10 -13.94 -3.97
C ALA A 141 -2.06 -12.82 -4.21
N LEU A 142 -2.50 -11.67 -4.73
CA LEU A 142 -1.63 -10.49 -4.89
C LEU A 142 -1.19 -9.92 -3.53
N ILE A 143 -2.09 -9.87 -2.55
CA ILE A 143 -1.76 -9.43 -1.19
C ILE A 143 -0.75 -10.40 -0.55
N ASP A 144 -0.91 -11.70 -0.72
CA ASP A 144 0.04 -12.70 -0.22
C ASP A 144 1.43 -12.51 -0.83
N SER A 145 1.50 -12.29 -2.14
CA SER A 145 2.76 -11.97 -2.82
C SER A 145 3.39 -10.66 -2.32
N ALA A 146 2.58 -9.65 -2.03
CA ALA A 146 3.09 -8.37 -1.50
C ALA A 146 3.57 -8.51 -0.06
N LEU A 147 2.85 -9.25 0.78
CA LEU A 147 3.23 -9.51 2.18
C LEU A 147 4.53 -10.30 2.29
N ALA A 148 4.81 -11.22 1.35
CA ALA A 148 6.09 -11.94 1.27
C ALA A 148 7.29 -11.01 0.98
N THR A 149 7.06 -9.80 0.47
CA THR A 149 8.11 -8.79 0.26
C THR A 149 8.43 -8.01 1.56
N PHE A 150 7.57 -8.09 2.58
CA PHE A 150 7.72 -7.40 3.86
C PHE A 150 8.08 -8.33 5.03
N ALA A 151 8.32 -9.62 4.75
CA ALA A 151 8.63 -10.67 5.72
C ALA A 151 10.13 -10.97 5.75
#